data_AF-A0A1I2MTA0-F1
#
_entry.id   AF-A0A1I2MTA0-F1
#
_cell.length_a   1.000
_cell.length_b   1.000
_cell.length_c   1.000
_cell.angle_alpha   90.00
_cell.angle_beta   90.00
_cell.angle_gamma   90.00
#
_symmetry.space_group_name_H-M   'P 1'
#
loop_
_entity.id
_entity.type
_entity.pdbx_description
1 polymer ?
#
loop_
_entity_poly.entity_id
_entity_poly.type
_entity_poly.pdbx_seq_one_letter_code
_entity_poly.pdbx_strand_id
1 'polypeptide(L)'
;MSDRPDGPYGPHGPHGPHGPHGPRGMDGPATARFGAGGTDGVGGAEDPWAKAAAENFPVTLRVVPVRIRQDLEAVYRYARHVEEIGNTENTEGTGTAGNTEDTGDGAPADRSAVLDRLAGIDADIRALYHGGPVNDPVVADLASLVARQRVPADPLLRLIEAGRRDQRVRRYDTFAELLDHCHYSADPVGELVLLVFGRATAERVRRSNQICTALQLLAHWQDVGEDYRRDRIYLPREDLRAFSVGEEDLGRPRASEALRALIAFETARAQKLLEAGAQVLGTLSGWARVSVAGSVAGGRATCSALRRAGYDPLRRVPRPTSPVIAGAWLRSMLGSRRTPAGGRG
;
A
#
# COMPACT_ATOMS: atom_id res chain seq x y z
N MET A 1 37.56 80.95 -13.41
CA MET A 1 36.51 81.22 -14.42
C MET A 1 36.51 80.03 -15.35
N SER A 2 35.82 78.92 -15.07
CA SER A 2 34.37 78.65 -14.87
C SER A 2 33.56 78.70 -16.18
N ASP A 3 32.68 77.69 -16.29
CA ASP A 3 31.68 77.33 -17.33
C ASP A 3 32.21 76.51 -18.52
N ARG A 4 31.65 75.33 -18.91
CA ARG A 4 30.39 74.61 -18.60
C ARG A 4 30.42 73.14 -19.15
N PRO A 5 29.36 72.29 -19.02
CA PRO A 5 29.47 70.85 -18.71
C PRO A 5 28.71 69.91 -19.69
N ASP A 6 28.69 68.59 -19.37
CA ASP A 6 27.61 67.59 -19.60
C ASP A 6 28.19 66.20 -19.20
N GLY A 7 27.80 65.51 -18.11
CA GLY A 7 26.57 64.74 -17.84
C GLY A 7 26.98 63.28 -17.46
N PRO A 8 26.12 62.35 -16.97
CA PRO A 8 24.79 62.48 -16.38
C PRO A 8 24.60 61.80 -15.00
N TYR A 9 23.47 62.14 -14.37
CA TYR A 9 22.70 61.49 -13.29
C TYR A 9 22.49 59.96 -13.51
N GLY A 10 22.19 59.10 -12.53
CA GLY A 10 21.78 59.23 -11.12
C GLY A 10 21.20 57.87 -10.62
N PRO A 11 20.98 57.67 -9.31
CA PRO A 11 20.91 56.35 -8.66
C PRO A 11 19.56 56.01 -7.96
N HIS A 12 19.26 54.72 -7.80
CA HIS A 12 18.30 54.12 -6.84
C HIS A 12 18.78 52.66 -6.62
N GLY A 13 18.83 52.00 -5.47
CA GLY A 13 18.25 52.10 -4.13
C GLY A 13 18.24 50.64 -3.61
N PRO A 14 18.53 50.35 -2.33
CA PRO A 14 18.84 49.01 -1.82
C PRO A 14 17.57 48.25 -1.40
N HIS A 15 17.63 46.93 -1.22
CA HIS A 15 16.89 46.11 -0.22
C HIS A 15 16.94 44.63 -0.61
N GLY A 16 17.78 43.85 0.09
CA GLY A 16 17.73 42.38 0.07
C GLY A 16 17.01 41.88 1.31
N PRO A 17 16.11 40.88 1.21
CA PRO A 17 15.59 40.21 2.39
C PRO A 17 16.41 38.96 2.72
N HIS A 18 16.81 38.91 3.98
CA HIS A 18 17.30 37.75 4.69
C HIS A 18 16.29 36.59 4.63
N GLY A 19 16.73 35.40 4.19
CA GLY A 19 15.99 34.16 4.37
C GLY A 19 16.34 33.49 5.71
N PRO A 20 15.36 32.95 6.46
CA PRO A 20 15.63 32.29 7.73
C PRO A 20 16.13 30.85 7.50
N HIS A 21 17.17 30.48 8.24
CA HIS A 21 17.63 29.12 8.42
C HIS A 21 16.55 28.29 9.15
N GLY A 22 15.89 27.38 8.44
CA GLY A 22 15.07 26.31 9.02
C GLY A 22 15.86 25.01 9.21
N PRO A 23 15.55 24.19 10.23
CA PRO A 23 16.35 23.04 10.60
C PRO A 23 16.19 21.89 9.59
N ARG A 24 17.32 21.25 9.26
CA ARG A 24 17.36 19.97 8.54
C ARG A 24 16.71 18.89 9.43
N GLY A 25 15.41 18.66 9.21
CA GLY A 25 14.70 17.50 9.74
C GLY A 25 15.16 16.25 9.01
N MET A 26 15.72 15.29 9.76
CA MET A 26 16.00 13.95 9.25
C MET A 26 14.69 13.19 9.12
N ASP A 27 14.26 12.94 7.88
CA ASP A 27 13.10 12.12 7.59
C ASP A 27 13.41 10.64 7.88
N GLY A 28 12.67 10.09 8.84
CA GLY A 28 12.74 8.68 9.24
C GLY A 28 12.12 7.75 8.20
N PRO A 29 12.46 6.45 8.19
CA PRO A 29 11.98 5.56 7.14
C PRO A 29 10.48 5.22 7.35
N ALA A 30 9.77 4.79 6.30
CA ALA A 30 8.28 4.74 6.26
C ALA A 30 7.76 3.44 5.61
N THR A 31 6.43 3.20 5.64
CA THR A 31 5.74 1.89 5.55
C THR A 31 4.95 1.59 4.26
N ALA A 32 5.13 0.41 3.62
CA ALA A 32 4.39 -0.12 2.47
C ALA A 32 2.93 -0.24 2.83
N ARG A 33 2.12 0.36 1.97
CA ARG A 33 0.68 0.32 1.96
C ARG A 33 0.24 -0.72 0.93
N PHE A 34 -0.63 -1.62 1.35
CA PHE A 34 -1.71 -2.14 0.52
C PHE A 34 -2.94 -1.89 1.38
N GLY A 35 -3.77 -0.90 1.02
CA GLY A 35 -4.83 -0.36 1.89
C GLY A 35 -4.81 1.16 1.96
N ALA A 36 -6.00 1.75 1.83
CA ALA A 36 -6.27 3.14 1.49
C ALA A 36 -5.67 4.19 2.45
N GLY A 37 -5.24 5.31 1.89
CA GLY A 37 -4.79 6.46 2.67
C GLY A 37 -4.38 7.64 1.80
N GLY A 38 -5.36 8.49 1.46
CA GLY A 38 -5.14 9.79 0.80
C GLY A 38 -4.35 10.76 1.68
N THR A 39 -3.60 11.66 1.04
CA THR A 39 -2.84 12.73 1.69
C THR A 39 -3.27 14.06 1.10
N ASP A 40 -3.52 15.05 1.96
CA ASP A 40 -3.87 16.43 1.61
C ASP A 40 -2.85 17.06 0.63
N GLY A 41 -3.36 17.89 -0.29
CA GLY A 41 -2.61 18.43 -1.41
C GLY A 41 -1.97 19.81 -1.19
N VAL A 42 -1.00 20.13 -2.04
CA VAL A 42 -0.80 21.42 -2.73
C VAL A 42 -0.03 21.12 -4.03
N GLY A 43 -0.44 21.75 -5.12
CA GLY A 43 0.01 21.48 -6.48
C GLY A 43 1.51 21.68 -6.76
N GLY A 44 2.03 20.76 -7.57
CA GLY A 44 3.36 20.72 -8.15
C GLY A 44 3.54 19.30 -8.68
N ALA A 45 4.10 19.09 -9.87
CA ALA A 45 4.35 17.75 -10.39
C ALA A 45 5.38 17.04 -9.48
N GLU A 46 4.90 16.39 -8.44
CA GLU A 46 5.73 15.70 -7.44
C GLU A 46 6.32 14.43 -8.05
N ASP A 47 7.63 14.28 -7.89
CA ASP A 47 8.39 13.09 -8.25
C ASP A 47 7.73 11.85 -7.59
N PRO A 48 7.21 10.88 -8.36
CA PRO A 48 6.61 9.66 -7.84
C PRO A 48 7.50 8.92 -6.83
N TRP A 49 8.81 9.19 -6.86
CA TRP A 49 9.80 8.67 -5.94
C TRP A 49 9.80 9.25 -4.53
N ALA A 50 9.37 10.50 -4.33
CA ALA A 50 9.24 11.06 -3.00
C ALA A 50 8.17 10.32 -2.17
N LYS A 51 7.15 9.78 -2.85
CA LYS A 51 6.06 9.00 -2.26
C LYS A 51 6.39 7.50 -2.17
N ALA A 52 6.99 6.91 -3.20
CA ALA A 52 7.41 5.49 -3.17
C ALA A 52 8.53 5.18 -2.15
N ALA A 53 9.41 6.15 -1.88
CA ALA A 53 10.39 6.05 -0.79
C ALA A 53 9.74 6.02 0.60
N ALA A 54 8.48 6.47 0.72
CA ALA A 54 7.71 6.46 1.96
C ALA A 54 7.09 5.10 2.27
N GLU A 55 7.28 4.06 1.43
CA GLU A 55 6.43 2.87 1.42
C GLU A 55 7.19 1.52 1.70
N ASN A 56 7.97 1.41 2.80
CA ASN A 56 8.70 0.23 3.36
C ASN A 56 9.95 -0.28 2.64
N PHE A 57 10.53 0.44 1.70
CA PHE A 57 11.72 -0.06 1.00
C PHE A 57 13.10 0.62 1.26
N PRO A 58 13.37 1.44 2.31
CA PRO A 58 14.43 2.44 2.15
C PRO A 58 15.86 1.98 2.45
N VAL A 59 16.06 0.80 3.06
CA VAL A 59 17.42 0.27 3.32
C VAL A 59 17.75 -0.95 2.47
N THR A 60 16.76 -1.80 2.15
CA THR A 60 16.98 -3.01 1.36
C THR A 60 17.14 -2.72 -0.14
N LEU A 61 16.48 -1.71 -0.72
CA LEU A 61 16.57 -1.46 -2.16
C LEU A 61 17.86 -0.80 -2.63
N ARG A 62 18.56 -0.01 -1.79
CA ARG A 62 19.83 0.63 -2.20
C ARG A 62 20.92 -0.39 -2.56
N VAL A 63 20.80 -1.64 -2.11
CA VAL A 63 21.81 -2.70 -2.29
C VAL A 63 21.32 -3.81 -3.24
N VAL A 64 20.03 -3.82 -3.60
CA VAL A 64 19.47 -4.72 -4.63
C VAL A 64 19.99 -4.30 -6.02
N PRO A 65 20.37 -5.24 -6.91
CA PRO A 65 20.78 -4.94 -8.28
C PRO A 65 19.78 -4.01 -8.97
N VAL A 66 20.29 -2.99 -9.67
CA VAL A 66 19.48 -1.92 -10.28
C VAL A 66 18.30 -2.45 -11.08
N ARG A 67 18.51 -3.54 -11.81
CA ARG A 67 17.47 -4.13 -12.66
C ARG A 67 16.35 -4.80 -11.88
N ILE A 68 16.66 -5.48 -10.77
CA ILE A 68 15.63 -6.05 -9.89
C ILE A 68 14.83 -4.92 -9.25
N ARG A 69 15.50 -3.82 -8.88
CA ARG A 69 14.84 -2.65 -8.33
C ARG A 69 13.83 -2.06 -9.34
N GLN A 70 14.26 -1.83 -10.58
CA GLN A 70 13.39 -1.36 -11.67
C GLN A 70 12.20 -2.28 -11.92
N ASP A 71 12.43 -3.60 -11.93
CA ASP A 71 11.35 -4.58 -12.10
C ASP A 71 10.33 -4.53 -10.93
N LEU A 72 10.80 -4.40 -9.68
CA LEU A 72 9.93 -4.24 -8.49
C LEU A 72 9.18 -2.90 -8.52
N GLU A 73 9.84 -1.83 -8.94
CA GLU A 73 9.26 -0.50 -9.09
C GLU A 73 8.14 -0.50 -10.13
N ALA A 74 8.33 -1.16 -11.26
CA ALA A 74 7.31 -1.27 -12.30
C ALA A 74 6.07 -2.02 -11.80
N VAL A 75 6.26 -3.14 -11.09
CA VAL A 75 5.16 -3.88 -10.44
C VAL A 75 4.43 -2.98 -9.43
N TYR A 76 5.17 -2.25 -8.60
CA TYR A 76 4.59 -1.40 -7.58
C TYR A 76 3.81 -0.22 -8.19
N ARG A 77 4.39 0.45 -9.18
CA ARG A 77 3.76 1.54 -9.92
C ARG A 77 2.47 1.07 -10.58
N TYR A 78 2.47 -0.12 -11.17
CA TYR A 78 1.26 -0.70 -11.77
C TYR A 78 0.17 -0.98 -10.73
N ALA A 79 0.50 -1.70 -9.64
CA ALA A 79 -0.47 -2.01 -8.60
C ALA A 79 -1.09 -0.73 -8.02
N ARG A 80 -0.25 0.29 -7.79
CA ARG A 80 -0.69 1.58 -7.28
C ARG A 80 -1.56 2.35 -8.27
N HIS A 81 -1.19 2.35 -9.56
CA HIS A 81 -1.97 2.99 -10.62
C HIS A 81 -3.38 2.41 -10.71
N VAL A 82 -3.51 1.08 -10.68
CA VAL A 82 -4.82 0.41 -10.69
C VAL A 82 -5.64 0.74 -9.43
N GLU A 83 -5.01 0.72 -8.26
CA GLU A 83 -5.65 1.12 -7.00
C GLU A 83 -6.13 2.58 -7.03
N GLU A 84 -5.32 3.50 -7.56
CA GLU A 84 -5.67 4.92 -7.67
C GLU A 84 -6.83 5.16 -8.62
N ILE A 85 -6.89 4.43 -9.75
CA ILE A 85 -8.06 4.44 -10.63
C ILE A 85 -9.30 3.98 -9.86
N GLY A 86 -9.22 2.86 -9.13
CA GLY A 86 -10.33 2.32 -8.35
C GLY A 86 -10.79 3.22 -7.20
N ASN A 87 -9.87 3.98 -6.62
CA ASN A 87 -10.14 4.93 -5.54
C ASN A 87 -10.47 6.35 -6.04
N THR A 88 -10.61 6.56 -7.35
CA THR A 88 -11.04 7.84 -7.91
C THR A 88 -12.55 8.03 -7.63
N GLU A 89 -12.91 8.30 -6.38
CA GLU A 89 -14.26 8.74 -5.96
C GLU A 89 -14.14 10.12 -5.28
N ASN A 90 -15.00 11.08 -5.65
CA ASN A 90 -15.36 12.31 -4.91
C ASN A 90 -14.34 13.48 -4.80
N THR A 91 -13.62 13.89 -5.86
CA THR A 91 -12.79 15.13 -5.81
C THR A 91 -13.43 16.36 -6.49
N GLU A 92 -14.54 16.21 -7.24
CA GLU A 92 -15.28 17.36 -7.79
C GLU A 92 -16.58 17.60 -7.02
N GLY A 93 -16.44 18.00 -5.75
CA GLY A 93 -17.57 18.23 -4.85
C GLY A 93 -17.26 19.12 -3.65
N THR A 94 -16.20 19.95 -3.69
CA THR A 94 -16.06 21.05 -2.73
C THR A 94 -16.93 22.23 -3.17
N GLY A 95 -18.24 22.08 -2.97
CA GLY A 95 -19.23 23.13 -3.05
C GLY A 95 -20.11 23.06 -1.81
N THR A 96 -19.78 23.89 -0.82
CA THR A 96 -20.65 24.43 0.25
C THR A 96 -21.59 23.47 1.00
N ALA A 97 -21.35 23.37 2.31
CA ALA A 97 -22.25 22.81 3.29
C ALA A 97 -23.71 23.27 3.09
N GLY A 98 -24.61 22.30 2.89
CA GLY A 98 -26.05 22.53 2.84
C GLY A 98 -26.77 21.19 3.00
N ASN A 99 -27.52 21.05 4.10
CA ASN A 99 -28.34 19.89 4.42
C ASN A 99 -29.14 19.37 3.21
N THR A 100 -28.99 18.09 2.89
CA THR A 100 -30.04 17.31 2.22
C THR A 100 -29.91 15.85 2.64
N GLU A 101 -31.06 15.32 3.05
CA GLU A 101 -31.30 13.91 3.31
C GLU A 101 -31.19 13.11 2.00
N ASP A 102 -30.78 11.84 2.13
CA ASP A 102 -31.09 10.74 1.23
C ASP A 102 -30.61 10.82 -0.24
N THR A 103 -29.49 10.14 -0.54
CA THR A 103 -29.46 8.93 -1.40
C THR A 103 -28.04 8.35 -1.34
N GLY A 104 -27.91 7.11 -0.85
CA GLY A 104 -26.68 6.34 -0.97
C GLY A 104 -26.46 5.91 -2.42
N ASP A 105 -25.66 6.66 -3.16
CA ASP A 105 -24.89 6.19 -4.30
C ASP A 105 -23.88 7.29 -4.65
N GLY A 106 -22.58 6.96 -4.71
CA GLY A 106 -21.63 7.85 -5.38
C GLY A 106 -22.15 8.12 -6.80
N ALA A 107 -22.12 9.38 -7.25
CA ALA A 107 -22.78 9.79 -8.49
C ALA A 107 -22.51 8.78 -9.64
N PRO A 108 -23.56 8.28 -10.33
CA PRO A 108 -23.42 7.22 -11.35
C PRO A 108 -22.39 7.51 -12.46
N ALA A 109 -22.12 8.80 -12.72
CA ALA A 109 -21.14 9.27 -13.69
C ALA A 109 -19.68 8.94 -13.29
N ASP A 110 -19.33 9.10 -12.01
CA ASP A 110 -17.96 8.88 -11.51
C ASP A 110 -17.59 7.39 -11.55
N ARG A 111 -18.55 6.53 -11.17
CA ARG A 111 -18.38 5.08 -11.22
C ARG A 111 -18.21 4.56 -12.66
N SER A 112 -18.96 5.10 -13.62
CA SER A 112 -18.81 4.72 -15.04
C SER A 112 -17.41 5.07 -15.54
N ALA A 113 -16.91 6.28 -15.22
CA ALA A 113 -15.58 6.71 -15.63
C ALA A 113 -14.46 5.84 -15.03
N VAL A 114 -14.57 5.44 -13.76
CA VAL A 114 -13.64 4.49 -13.13
C VAL A 114 -13.64 3.15 -13.86
N LEU A 115 -14.82 2.59 -14.15
CA LEU A 115 -14.95 1.31 -14.84
C LEU A 115 -14.40 1.37 -16.27
N ASP A 116 -14.62 2.47 -16.99
CA ASP A 116 -14.08 2.68 -18.34
C ASP A 116 -12.56 2.77 -18.33
N ARG A 117 -11.97 3.49 -17.35
CA ARG A 117 -10.51 3.53 -17.18
C ARG A 117 -9.93 2.15 -16.87
N LEU A 118 -10.54 1.40 -15.95
CA LEU A 118 -10.12 0.02 -15.65
C LEU A 118 -10.27 -0.91 -16.86
N ALA A 119 -11.29 -0.71 -17.70
CA ALA A 119 -11.45 -1.43 -18.96
C ALA A 119 -10.34 -1.08 -19.97
N GLY A 120 -9.91 0.18 -20.03
CA GLY A 120 -8.75 0.61 -20.81
C GLY A 120 -7.45 -0.09 -20.37
N ILE A 121 -7.18 -0.13 -19.07
CA ILE A 121 -6.01 -0.84 -18.52
C ILE A 121 -6.06 -2.34 -18.82
N ASP A 122 -7.23 -2.98 -18.73
CA ASP A 122 -7.42 -4.40 -19.09
C ASP A 122 -7.11 -4.64 -20.58
N ALA A 123 -7.62 -3.78 -21.46
CA ALA A 123 -7.33 -3.84 -22.89
C ALA A 123 -5.84 -3.69 -23.19
N ASP A 124 -5.16 -2.74 -22.53
CA ASP A 124 -3.72 -2.52 -22.68
C ASP A 124 -2.89 -3.72 -22.16
N ILE A 125 -3.30 -4.34 -21.04
CA ILE A 125 -2.67 -5.58 -20.56
C ILE A 125 -2.85 -6.69 -21.60
N ARG A 126 -4.06 -6.89 -22.15
CA ARG A 126 -4.28 -7.91 -23.18
C ARG A 126 -3.47 -7.63 -24.44
N ALA A 127 -3.41 -6.37 -24.87
CA ALA A 127 -2.60 -5.96 -26.01
C ALA A 127 -1.12 -6.26 -25.78
N LEU A 128 -0.61 -5.99 -24.58
CA LEU A 128 0.77 -6.32 -24.20
C LEU A 128 1.11 -7.80 -24.41
N TYR A 129 0.19 -8.71 -24.04
CA TYR A 129 0.39 -10.16 -24.23
C TYR A 129 0.19 -10.65 -25.66
N HIS A 130 -0.55 -9.91 -26.50
CA HIS A 130 -0.80 -10.25 -27.89
C HIS A 130 0.10 -9.49 -28.89
N GLY A 131 1.03 -8.65 -28.41
CA GLY A 131 1.90 -7.83 -29.26
C GLY A 131 1.19 -6.66 -29.95
N GLY A 132 0.07 -6.20 -29.37
CA GLY A 132 -0.67 -5.03 -29.83
C GLY A 132 -0.16 -3.71 -29.26
N PRO A 133 -0.75 -2.58 -29.66
CA PRO A 133 -0.43 -1.26 -29.11
C PRO A 133 -0.87 -1.15 -27.65
N VAL A 134 -0.01 -0.60 -26.80
CA VAL A 134 -0.27 -0.31 -25.38
C VAL A 134 -0.25 1.21 -25.21
N ASN A 135 -1.35 1.78 -24.70
CA ASN A 135 -1.52 3.23 -24.61
C ASN A 135 -1.09 3.79 -23.26
N ASP A 136 -1.38 3.07 -22.18
CA ASP A 136 -1.03 3.47 -20.83
C ASP A 136 0.47 3.27 -20.57
N PRO A 137 1.22 4.31 -20.18
CA PRO A 137 2.66 4.23 -19.98
C PRO A 137 3.05 3.32 -18.79
N VAL A 138 2.20 3.20 -17.77
CA VAL A 138 2.46 2.32 -16.63
C VAL A 138 2.33 0.86 -17.05
N VAL A 139 1.39 0.54 -17.94
CA VAL A 139 1.29 -0.80 -18.54
C VAL A 139 2.47 -1.07 -19.48
N ALA A 140 2.88 -0.09 -20.29
CA ALA A 140 4.02 -0.22 -21.19
C ALA A 140 5.33 -0.51 -20.45
N ASP A 141 5.54 0.10 -19.27
CA ASP A 141 6.71 -0.15 -18.40
C ASP A 141 6.85 -1.62 -17.98
N LEU A 142 5.76 -2.40 -17.96
CA LEU A 142 5.79 -3.82 -17.62
C LEU A 142 6.36 -4.70 -18.74
N ALA A 143 6.43 -4.22 -19.98
CA ALA A 143 6.72 -5.06 -21.16
C ALA A 143 8.03 -5.85 -21.04
N SER A 144 9.10 -5.18 -20.61
CA SER A 144 10.42 -5.80 -20.44
C SER A 144 10.42 -6.87 -19.34
N LEU A 145 9.67 -6.64 -18.25
CA LEU A 145 9.51 -7.58 -17.16
C LEU A 145 8.69 -8.81 -17.62
N VAL A 146 7.54 -8.57 -18.24
CA VAL A 146 6.62 -9.62 -18.74
C VAL A 146 7.35 -10.54 -19.70
N ALA A 147 8.05 -9.99 -20.70
CA ALA A 147 8.79 -10.78 -21.68
C ALA A 147 9.92 -11.62 -21.07
N ARG A 148 10.69 -11.04 -20.14
CA ARG A 148 11.86 -11.70 -19.53
C ARG A 148 11.50 -12.76 -18.52
N GLN A 149 10.60 -12.44 -17.59
CA GLN A 149 10.23 -13.33 -16.49
C GLN A 149 9.05 -14.22 -16.86
N ARG A 150 8.50 -14.08 -18.08
CA ARG A 150 7.30 -14.81 -18.54
C ARG A 150 6.17 -14.69 -17.54
N VAL A 151 5.95 -13.46 -17.07
CA VAL A 151 4.86 -13.15 -16.13
C VAL A 151 3.55 -13.58 -16.79
N PRO A 152 2.67 -14.34 -16.12
CA PRO A 152 1.34 -14.61 -16.63
C PRO A 152 0.46 -13.35 -16.52
N ALA A 153 -0.53 -13.22 -17.40
CA ALA A 153 -1.45 -12.07 -17.37
C ALA A 153 -2.32 -12.04 -16.10
N ASP A 154 -2.63 -13.20 -15.53
CA ASP A 154 -3.62 -13.36 -14.45
C ASP A 154 -3.37 -12.46 -13.22
N PRO A 155 -2.18 -12.41 -12.60
CA PRO A 155 -1.94 -11.51 -11.47
C PRO A 155 -2.19 -10.03 -11.78
N LEU A 156 -1.87 -9.57 -13.00
CA LEU A 156 -2.10 -8.19 -13.40
C LEU A 156 -3.61 -7.93 -13.56
N LEU A 157 -4.31 -8.84 -14.24
CA LEU A 157 -5.77 -8.75 -14.45
C LEU A 157 -6.57 -8.85 -13.14
N ARG A 158 -6.11 -9.65 -12.16
CA ARG A 158 -6.75 -9.75 -10.84
C ARG A 158 -6.73 -8.43 -10.07
N LEU A 159 -5.65 -7.64 -10.19
CA LEU A 159 -5.60 -6.31 -9.57
C LEU A 159 -6.63 -5.36 -10.19
N ILE A 160 -6.84 -5.43 -11.50
CA ILE A 160 -7.90 -4.64 -12.18
C ILE A 160 -9.28 -5.07 -11.70
N GLU A 161 -9.50 -6.38 -11.56
CA GLU A 161 -10.75 -6.92 -11.05
C GLU A 161 -11.01 -6.52 -9.59
N ALA A 162 -9.96 -6.40 -8.76
CA ALA A 162 -10.10 -5.84 -7.41
C ALA A 162 -10.68 -4.42 -7.46
N GLY A 163 -10.17 -3.56 -8.34
CA GLY A 163 -10.69 -2.21 -8.55
C GLY A 163 -12.15 -2.20 -9.00
N ARG A 164 -12.57 -3.14 -9.86
CA ARG A 164 -13.96 -3.29 -10.31
C ARG A 164 -14.89 -3.77 -9.20
N ARG A 165 -14.41 -4.68 -8.35
CA ARG A 165 -15.15 -5.19 -7.18
C ARG A 165 -15.38 -4.11 -6.14
N ASP A 166 -14.38 -3.26 -5.92
CA ASP A 166 -14.47 -2.14 -4.98
C ASP A 166 -15.58 -1.13 -5.34
N GLN A 167 -15.97 -1.04 -6.62
CA GLN A 167 -17.11 -0.23 -7.07
C GLN A 167 -18.48 -0.81 -6.68
N ARG A 168 -18.53 -2.07 -6.23
CA ARG A 168 -19.77 -2.83 -6.04
C ARG A 168 -19.93 -3.36 -4.61
N VAL A 169 -18.82 -3.69 -3.97
CA VAL A 169 -18.78 -4.35 -2.66
C VAL A 169 -18.22 -3.41 -1.61
N ARG A 170 -19.06 -3.04 -0.65
CA ARG A 170 -18.68 -2.13 0.45
C ARG A 170 -18.66 -2.79 1.83
N ARG A 171 -19.26 -3.98 1.96
CA ARG A 171 -19.34 -4.80 3.16
C ARG A 171 -19.17 -6.26 2.80
N TYR A 172 -18.63 -7.04 3.73
CA TYR A 172 -18.43 -8.49 3.59
C TYR A 172 -19.23 -9.20 4.68
N ASP A 173 -20.03 -10.19 4.31
CA ASP A 173 -20.87 -10.91 5.27
C ASP A 173 -20.05 -11.90 6.08
N THR A 174 -19.04 -12.51 5.46
CA THR A 174 -18.16 -13.52 6.08
C THR A 174 -16.68 -13.22 5.90
N PHE A 175 -15.84 -13.79 6.78
CA PHE A 175 -14.39 -13.72 6.63
C PHE A 175 -13.92 -14.40 5.34
N ALA A 176 -14.62 -15.43 4.87
CA ALA A 176 -14.29 -16.10 3.62
C ALA A 176 -14.43 -15.16 2.41
N GLU A 177 -15.46 -14.32 2.37
CA GLU A 177 -15.62 -13.29 1.32
C GLU A 177 -14.54 -12.22 1.40
N LEU A 178 -14.12 -11.83 2.60
CA LEU A 178 -13.00 -10.90 2.78
C LEU A 178 -11.68 -11.52 2.29
N LEU A 179 -11.45 -12.80 2.55
CA LEU A 179 -10.28 -13.52 2.02
C LEU A 179 -10.34 -13.62 0.49
N ASP A 180 -11.52 -13.85 -0.09
CA ASP A 180 -11.71 -13.80 -1.55
C ASP A 180 -11.39 -12.41 -2.09
N HIS A 181 -11.78 -11.33 -1.43
CA HIS A 181 -11.33 -9.99 -1.82
C HIS A 181 -9.79 -9.85 -1.82
N CYS A 182 -9.11 -10.31 -0.76
CA CYS A 182 -7.63 -10.29 -0.70
C CYS A 182 -6.95 -11.09 -1.82
N HIS A 183 -7.60 -12.16 -2.32
CA HIS A 183 -7.11 -12.95 -3.45
C HIS A 183 -6.96 -12.12 -4.74
N TYR A 184 -7.75 -11.05 -4.88
CA TYR A 184 -7.67 -10.11 -6.00
C TYR A 184 -6.84 -8.88 -5.64
N SER A 185 -7.01 -8.30 -4.46
CA SER A 185 -6.42 -7.00 -4.11
C SER A 185 -4.98 -7.05 -3.61
N ALA A 186 -4.53 -8.19 -3.07
CA ALA A 186 -3.23 -8.27 -2.38
C ALA A 186 -2.34 -9.43 -2.86
N ASP A 187 -2.90 -10.63 -2.99
CA ASP A 187 -2.17 -11.83 -3.39
C ASP A 187 -1.35 -11.65 -4.69
N PRO A 188 -1.90 -11.05 -5.78
CA PRO A 188 -1.17 -10.92 -7.03
C PRO A 188 0.16 -10.18 -6.91
N VAL A 189 0.27 -9.23 -5.96
CA VAL A 189 1.50 -8.46 -5.79
C VAL A 189 2.63 -9.34 -5.26
N GLY A 190 2.34 -10.25 -4.34
CA GLY A 190 3.32 -11.21 -3.84
C GLY A 190 3.78 -12.19 -4.93
N GLU A 191 2.84 -12.62 -5.79
CA GLU A 191 3.12 -13.47 -6.95
C GLU A 191 4.07 -12.77 -7.94
N LEU A 192 3.77 -11.51 -8.28
CA LEU A 192 4.61 -10.68 -9.14
C LEU A 192 6.00 -10.45 -8.54
N VAL A 193 6.11 -10.19 -7.24
CA VAL A 193 7.40 -10.07 -6.54
C VAL A 193 8.21 -11.37 -6.65
N LEU A 194 7.58 -12.54 -6.45
CA LEU A 194 8.28 -13.82 -6.63
C LEU A 194 8.72 -14.06 -8.08
N LEU A 195 7.93 -13.62 -9.07
CA LEU A 195 8.28 -13.71 -10.49
C LEU A 195 9.46 -12.80 -10.84
N VAL A 196 9.51 -11.56 -10.32
CA VAL A 196 10.65 -10.65 -10.49
C VAL A 196 11.95 -11.31 -10.02
N PHE A 197 11.91 -12.05 -8.91
CA PHE A 197 13.06 -12.79 -8.39
C PHE A 197 13.30 -14.15 -9.07
N GLY A 198 12.44 -14.61 -9.98
CA GLY A 198 12.52 -15.93 -10.60
C GLY A 198 12.32 -17.07 -9.58
N ARG A 199 11.48 -16.88 -8.56
CA ARG A 199 11.27 -17.82 -7.44
C ARG A 199 9.83 -18.34 -7.33
N ALA A 200 8.95 -18.06 -8.27
CA ALA A 200 7.52 -18.39 -8.22
C ALA A 200 7.19 -19.88 -8.48
N THR A 201 7.50 -20.76 -7.52
CA THR A 201 6.94 -22.13 -7.49
C THR A 201 5.55 -22.12 -6.87
N ALA A 202 4.67 -23.08 -7.20
CA ALA A 202 3.31 -23.17 -6.65
C ALA A 202 3.26 -23.09 -5.10
N GLU A 203 4.17 -23.77 -4.39
CA GLU A 203 4.20 -23.69 -2.91
C GLU A 203 4.63 -22.32 -2.41
N ARG A 204 5.67 -21.71 -3.00
CA ARG A 204 6.09 -20.36 -2.63
C ARG A 204 5.01 -19.31 -2.91
N VAL A 205 4.27 -19.46 -4.01
CA VAL A 205 3.10 -18.62 -4.33
C VAL A 205 2.05 -18.76 -3.24
N ARG A 206 1.59 -19.98 -2.91
CA ARG A 206 0.62 -20.20 -1.82
C ARG A 206 1.03 -19.53 -0.50
N ARG A 207 2.31 -19.65 -0.12
CA ARG A 207 2.83 -19.01 1.10
C ARG A 207 2.95 -17.50 0.99
N SER A 208 3.31 -16.98 -0.18
CA SER A 208 3.33 -15.54 -0.43
C SER A 208 1.93 -14.94 -0.33
N ASN A 209 0.92 -15.64 -0.85
CA ASN A 209 -0.48 -15.22 -0.77
C ASN A 209 -0.93 -15.15 0.70
N GLN A 210 -0.58 -16.12 1.53
CA GLN A 210 -0.83 -16.04 2.99
C GLN A 210 -0.19 -14.80 3.65
N ILE A 211 1.02 -14.41 3.22
CA ILE A 211 1.67 -13.18 3.70
C ILE A 211 0.90 -11.94 3.21
N CYS A 212 0.60 -11.86 1.91
CA CYS A 212 -0.08 -10.70 1.31
C CYS A 212 -1.49 -10.51 1.88
N THR A 213 -2.28 -11.58 1.94
CA THR A 213 -3.58 -11.58 2.60
C THR A 213 -3.46 -11.11 4.06
N ALA A 214 -2.50 -11.62 4.83
CA ALA A 214 -2.32 -11.18 6.22
C ALA A 214 -1.98 -9.68 6.33
N LEU A 215 -1.14 -9.17 5.44
CA LEU A 215 -0.78 -7.75 5.41
C LEU A 215 -1.98 -6.87 5.06
N GLN A 216 -2.80 -7.30 4.09
CA GLN A 216 -4.02 -6.60 3.69
C GLN A 216 -5.04 -6.54 4.82
N LEU A 217 -5.29 -7.67 5.50
CA LEU A 217 -6.15 -7.71 6.68
C LEU A 217 -5.65 -6.74 7.77
N LEU A 218 -4.35 -6.75 8.05
CA LEU A 218 -3.77 -5.84 9.03
C LEU A 218 -3.94 -4.36 8.66
N ALA A 219 -3.84 -4.02 7.37
CA ALA A 219 -4.10 -2.66 6.89
C ALA A 219 -5.57 -2.28 7.16
N HIS A 220 -6.54 -3.14 6.82
CA HIS A 220 -7.95 -2.92 7.15
C HIS A 220 -8.18 -2.71 8.66
N TRP A 221 -7.48 -3.44 9.53
CA TRP A 221 -7.59 -3.28 10.99
C TRP A 221 -6.97 -1.97 11.51
N GLN A 222 -5.98 -1.41 10.81
CA GLN A 222 -5.41 -0.11 11.16
C GLN A 222 -6.34 1.03 10.75
N ASP A 223 -7.02 0.88 9.61
CA ASP A 223 -7.74 1.96 8.93
C ASP A 223 -9.27 1.88 9.09
N VAL A 224 -9.79 1.05 10.00
CA VAL A 224 -11.24 0.85 10.29
C VAL A 224 -12.05 2.15 10.28
N GLY A 225 -11.61 3.17 11.02
CA GLY A 225 -12.34 4.44 11.11
C GLY A 225 -12.18 5.33 9.88
N GLU A 226 -11.14 5.14 9.09
CA GLU A 226 -10.95 5.83 7.81
C GLU A 226 -11.78 5.18 6.71
N ASP A 227 -11.79 3.85 6.64
CA ASP A 227 -12.63 3.07 5.73
C ASP A 227 -14.11 3.33 5.99
N TYR A 228 -14.54 3.35 7.27
CA TYR A 228 -15.93 3.66 7.63
C TYR A 228 -16.37 5.04 7.11
N ARG A 229 -15.50 6.05 7.20
CA ARG A 229 -15.78 7.40 6.67
C ARG A 229 -15.88 7.45 5.15
N ARG A 230 -15.33 6.46 4.44
CA ARG A 230 -15.46 6.27 2.99
C ARG A 230 -16.61 5.32 2.63
N ASP A 231 -17.51 5.06 3.57
CA ASP A 231 -18.59 4.09 3.41
C ASP A 231 -18.07 2.68 3.07
N ARG A 232 -16.99 2.23 3.73
CA ARG A 232 -16.45 0.88 3.56
C ARG A 232 -16.24 0.22 4.92
N ILE A 233 -16.62 -1.06 5.02
CA ILE A 233 -16.39 -1.87 6.22
C ILE A 233 -15.83 -3.22 5.79
N TYR A 234 -14.57 -3.45 6.17
CA TYR A 234 -13.87 -4.70 5.91
C TYR A 234 -13.97 -5.70 7.05
N LEU A 235 -14.33 -5.27 8.26
CA LEU A 235 -14.66 -6.20 9.35
C LEU A 235 -15.86 -7.06 8.92
N PRO A 236 -15.74 -8.40 8.92
CA PRO A 236 -16.85 -9.25 8.50
C PRO A 236 -18.08 -9.02 9.38
N ARG A 237 -19.26 -8.94 8.78
CA ARG A 237 -20.50 -8.72 9.54
C ARG A 237 -20.80 -9.85 10.51
N GLU A 238 -20.41 -11.09 10.19
CA GLU A 238 -20.51 -12.20 11.14
C GLU A 238 -19.73 -11.95 12.43
N ASP A 239 -18.55 -11.34 12.33
CA ASP A 239 -17.70 -11.06 13.48
C ASP A 239 -18.17 -9.79 14.21
N LEU A 240 -18.64 -8.76 13.49
CA LEU A 240 -19.33 -7.62 14.11
C LEU A 240 -20.50 -8.10 14.99
N ARG A 241 -21.35 -9.00 14.46
CA ARG A 241 -22.45 -9.60 15.22
C ARG A 241 -21.97 -10.44 16.40
N ALA A 242 -20.95 -11.28 16.21
CA ALA A 242 -20.43 -12.16 17.26
C ALA A 242 -19.85 -11.39 18.46
N PHE A 243 -19.32 -10.20 18.22
CA PHE A 243 -18.79 -9.31 19.26
C PHE A 243 -19.77 -8.21 19.70
N SER A 244 -21.02 -8.22 19.20
CA SER A 244 -22.04 -7.21 19.49
C SER A 244 -21.59 -5.78 19.19
N VAL A 245 -20.95 -5.58 18.03
CA VAL A 245 -20.48 -4.28 17.53
C VAL A 245 -21.40 -3.83 16.39
N GLY A 246 -21.97 -2.64 16.51
CA GLY A 246 -22.74 -1.99 15.45
C GLY A 246 -21.83 -1.32 14.41
N GLU A 247 -22.30 -1.14 13.18
CA GLU A 247 -21.51 -0.43 12.14
C GLU A 247 -21.22 1.02 12.59
N GLU A 248 -22.15 1.67 13.29
CA GLU A 248 -22.00 3.02 13.82
C GLU A 248 -20.94 3.16 14.92
N ASP A 249 -20.58 2.06 15.60
CA ASP A 249 -19.50 2.04 16.58
C ASP A 249 -18.14 2.37 15.91
N LEU A 250 -17.99 2.07 14.62
CA LEU A 250 -16.76 2.28 13.84
C LEU A 250 -16.51 3.76 13.54
N GLY A 251 -17.54 4.61 13.62
CA GLY A 251 -17.45 6.06 13.45
C GLY A 251 -17.14 6.83 14.73
N ARG A 252 -17.00 6.15 15.87
CA ARG A 252 -16.78 6.81 17.16
C ARG A 252 -15.34 7.33 17.32
N PRO A 253 -15.09 8.33 18.18
CA PRO A 253 -13.73 8.82 18.43
C PRO A 253 -12.78 7.80 19.08
N ARG A 254 -13.31 6.74 19.69
CA ARG A 254 -12.56 5.67 20.35
C ARG A 254 -13.32 4.35 20.25
N ALA A 255 -12.58 3.26 20.14
CA ALA A 255 -13.16 1.91 20.12
C ALA A 255 -13.74 1.53 21.50
N SER A 256 -14.94 0.95 21.50
CA SER A 256 -15.54 0.29 22.67
C SER A 256 -14.72 -0.93 23.09
N GLU A 257 -14.97 -1.48 24.28
CA GLU A 257 -14.34 -2.74 24.71
C GLU A 257 -14.65 -3.89 23.74
N ALA A 258 -15.90 -3.96 23.26
CA ALA A 258 -16.34 -4.93 22.26
C ALA A 258 -15.57 -4.80 20.94
N LEU A 259 -15.44 -3.58 20.39
CA LEU A 259 -14.67 -3.35 19.17
C LEU A 259 -13.19 -3.68 19.36
N ARG A 260 -12.60 -3.32 20.52
CA ARG A 260 -11.19 -3.67 20.81
C ARG A 260 -10.99 -5.19 20.88
N ALA A 261 -11.95 -5.92 21.46
CA ALA A 261 -11.93 -7.38 21.49
C ALA A 261 -12.04 -7.98 20.08
N LEU A 262 -12.92 -7.45 19.23
CA LEU A 262 -13.05 -7.83 17.83
C LEU A 262 -11.73 -7.59 17.06
N ILE A 263 -11.14 -6.38 17.15
CA ILE A 263 -9.86 -6.08 16.48
C ILE A 263 -8.74 -7.00 16.99
N ALA A 264 -8.72 -7.36 18.27
CA ALA A 264 -7.76 -8.32 18.81
C ALA A 264 -7.94 -9.72 18.22
N PHE A 265 -9.19 -10.19 18.11
CA PHE A 265 -9.55 -11.46 17.47
C PHE A 265 -9.10 -11.50 16.00
N GLU A 266 -9.41 -10.44 15.25
CA GLU A 266 -9.03 -10.29 13.85
C GLU A 266 -7.53 -10.23 13.62
N THR A 267 -6.83 -9.46 14.46
CA THR A 267 -5.37 -9.37 14.44
C THR A 267 -4.74 -10.75 14.68
N ALA A 268 -5.34 -11.59 15.53
CA ALA A 268 -4.87 -12.94 15.76
C ALA A 268 -5.09 -13.86 14.53
N ARG A 269 -6.19 -13.70 13.78
CA ARG A 269 -6.41 -14.41 12.50
C ARG A 269 -5.34 -14.03 11.46
N ALA A 270 -5.12 -12.73 11.27
CA ALA A 270 -4.10 -12.24 10.33
C ALA A 270 -2.69 -12.68 10.75
N GLN A 271 -2.38 -12.67 12.05
CA GLN A 271 -1.08 -13.16 12.54
C GLN A 271 -0.87 -14.64 12.23
N LYS A 272 -1.89 -15.50 12.38
CA LYS A 272 -1.77 -16.94 12.02
C LYS A 272 -1.44 -17.14 10.55
N LEU A 273 -2.10 -16.39 9.65
CA LEU A 273 -1.82 -16.42 8.22
C LEU A 273 -0.38 -15.97 7.92
N LEU A 274 0.05 -14.87 8.55
CA LEU A 274 1.41 -14.33 8.39
C LEU A 274 2.47 -15.35 8.79
N GLU A 275 2.30 -16.02 9.92
CA GLU A 275 3.25 -17.03 10.41
C GLU A 275 3.26 -18.31 9.56
N ALA A 276 2.09 -18.73 9.05
CA ALA A 276 2.01 -19.83 8.10
C ALA A 276 2.74 -19.51 6.79
N GLY A 277 2.58 -18.29 6.27
CA GLY A 277 3.25 -17.82 5.07
C GLY A 277 4.76 -17.60 5.26
N ALA A 278 5.18 -17.14 6.44
CA ALA A 278 6.59 -16.88 6.78
C ALA A 278 7.50 -18.11 6.65
N GLN A 279 6.93 -19.33 6.63
CA GLN A 279 7.67 -20.57 6.35
C GLN A 279 8.39 -20.53 4.98
N VAL A 280 7.89 -19.74 4.02
CA VAL A 280 8.53 -19.56 2.70
C VAL A 280 9.96 -19.05 2.79
N LEU A 281 10.29 -18.29 3.85
CA LEU A 281 11.62 -17.69 4.05
C LEU A 281 12.72 -18.76 4.11
N GLY A 282 12.42 -19.95 4.64
CA GLY A 282 13.35 -21.07 4.69
C GLY A 282 13.70 -21.62 3.30
N THR A 283 12.84 -21.39 2.30
CA THR A 283 13.00 -21.86 0.92
C THR A 283 13.61 -20.81 -0.01
N LEU A 284 13.69 -19.55 0.42
CA LEU A 284 14.21 -18.44 -0.36
C LEU A 284 15.67 -18.15 0.01
N SER A 285 16.41 -17.59 -0.95
CA SER A 285 17.80 -17.16 -0.78
C SER A 285 18.03 -15.78 -1.41
N GLY A 286 19.14 -15.14 -1.06
CA GLY A 286 19.55 -13.84 -1.58
C GLY A 286 18.50 -12.75 -1.38
N TRP A 287 18.32 -11.92 -2.41
CA TRP A 287 17.45 -10.74 -2.37
C TRP A 287 15.96 -11.08 -2.21
N ALA A 288 15.52 -12.23 -2.72
CA ALA A 288 14.14 -12.68 -2.55
C ALA A 288 13.81 -12.92 -1.06
N ARG A 289 14.70 -13.61 -0.34
CA ARG A 289 14.56 -13.82 1.10
C ARG A 289 14.57 -12.49 1.86
N VAL A 290 15.48 -11.60 1.47
CA VAL A 290 15.61 -10.27 2.06
C VAL A 290 14.32 -9.46 1.94
N SER A 291 13.77 -9.39 0.74
CA SER A 291 12.53 -8.68 0.43
C SER A 291 11.35 -9.26 1.21
N VAL A 292 11.09 -10.56 1.09
CA VAL A 292 9.93 -11.21 1.73
C VAL A 292 10.04 -11.18 3.26
N ALA A 293 11.24 -11.32 3.82
CA ALA A 293 11.44 -11.19 5.27
C ALA A 293 11.14 -9.77 5.77
N GLY A 294 11.36 -8.74 4.94
CA GLY A 294 10.98 -7.36 5.22
C GLY A 294 9.47 -7.24 5.40
N SER A 295 8.70 -7.80 4.46
CA SER A 295 7.23 -7.82 4.52
C SER A 295 6.72 -8.56 5.76
N VAL A 296 7.28 -9.73 6.08
CA VAL A 296 6.94 -10.49 7.30
C VAL A 296 7.26 -9.69 8.57
N ALA A 297 8.42 -9.02 8.62
CA ALA A 297 8.79 -8.19 9.76
C ALA A 297 7.84 -6.98 9.91
N GLY A 298 7.43 -6.36 8.80
CA GLY A 298 6.43 -5.31 8.76
C GLY A 298 5.10 -5.77 9.35
N GLY A 299 4.55 -6.89 8.88
CA GLY A 299 3.31 -7.45 9.41
C GLY A 299 3.37 -7.74 10.91
N ARG A 300 4.45 -8.37 11.39
CA ARG A 300 4.65 -8.63 12.83
C ARG A 300 4.73 -7.33 13.64
N ALA A 301 5.36 -6.29 13.08
CA ALA A 301 5.44 -4.98 13.71
C ALA A 301 4.06 -4.31 13.76
N THR A 302 3.22 -4.46 12.73
CA THR A 302 1.83 -3.99 12.70
C THR A 302 0.97 -4.69 13.74
N CYS A 303 1.01 -6.02 13.85
CA CYS A 303 0.32 -6.74 14.93
C CYS A 303 0.73 -6.21 16.32
N SER A 304 2.02 -5.94 16.49
CA SER A 304 2.54 -5.37 17.74
C SER A 304 2.09 -3.93 17.97
N ALA A 305 1.93 -3.13 16.90
CA ALA A 305 1.43 -1.76 16.99
C ALA A 305 -0.04 -1.72 17.39
N LEU A 306 -0.89 -2.54 16.76
CA LEU A 306 -2.30 -2.72 17.14
C LEU A 306 -2.42 -3.11 18.62
N ARG A 307 -1.63 -4.10 19.07
CA ARG A 307 -1.61 -4.52 20.48
C ARG A 307 -1.18 -3.40 21.43
N ARG A 308 -0.13 -2.64 21.10
CA ARG A 308 0.35 -1.52 21.94
C ARG A 308 -0.67 -0.38 22.01
N ALA A 309 -1.45 -0.17 20.95
CA ALA A 309 -2.56 0.77 20.95
C ALA A 309 -3.78 0.25 21.74
N GLY A 310 -3.67 -0.93 22.37
CA GLY A 310 -4.78 -1.57 23.06
C GLY A 310 -5.89 -2.02 22.12
N TYR A 311 -5.58 -2.25 20.83
CA TYR A 311 -6.52 -2.59 19.77
C TYR A 311 -7.59 -1.51 19.51
N ASP A 312 -7.26 -0.23 19.74
CA ASP A 312 -8.13 0.92 19.44
C ASP A 312 -7.62 1.68 18.21
N PRO A 313 -8.02 1.29 16.98
CA PRO A 313 -7.59 1.97 15.76
C PRO A 313 -8.29 3.33 15.55
N LEU A 314 -9.43 3.56 16.21
CA LEU A 314 -10.23 4.79 16.04
C LEU A 314 -9.57 6.00 16.68
N ARG A 315 -8.93 5.82 17.85
CA ARG A 315 -8.26 6.91 18.56
C ARG A 315 -7.03 7.43 17.80
N ARG A 316 -6.24 6.53 17.22
CA ARG A 316 -5.06 6.83 16.42
C ARG A 316 -4.71 5.61 15.60
N VAL A 317 -4.51 5.80 14.29
CA VAL A 317 -4.04 4.75 13.39
C VAL A 317 -2.72 4.16 13.91
N PRO A 318 -2.68 2.88 14.31
CA PRO A 318 -1.54 2.30 15.00
C PRO A 318 -0.50 1.85 14.00
N ARG A 319 0.43 2.73 13.63
CA ARG A 319 1.50 2.43 12.66
C ARG A 319 2.81 2.01 13.34
N PRO A 320 3.48 0.93 12.90
CA PRO A 320 4.83 0.63 13.36
C PRO A 320 5.81 1.70 12.89
N THR A 321 6.77 2.06 13.73
CA THR A 321 7.86 2.93 13.29
C THR A 321 8.91 2.12 12.57
N SER A 322 9.60 2.77 11.66
CA SER A 322 10.53 2.09 10.78
C SER A 322 11.81 1.57 11.47
N PRO A 323 12.32 2.19 12.56
CA PRO A 323 13.32 1.55 13.42
C PRO A 323 12.84 0.22 14.03
N VAL A 324 11.56 0.11 14.39
CA VAL A 324 10.99 -1.14 14.95
C VAL A 324 10.95 -2.23 13.90
N ILE A 325 10.55 -1.90 12.67
CA ILE A 325 10.53 -2.83 11.54
C ILE A 325 11.95 -3.28 11.20
N ALA A 326 12.89 -2.34 11.05
CA ALA A 326 14.29 -2.64 10.77
C ALA A 326 14.91 -3.55 11.84
N GLY A 327 14.65 -3.27 13.12
CA GLY A 327 15.12 -4.13 14.22
C GLY A 327 14.50 -5.54 14.20
N ALA A 328 13.21 -5.66 13.89
CA ALA A 328 12.55 -6.96 13.76
C ALA A 328 13.07 -7.77 12.56
N TRP A 329 13.32 -7.08 11.45
CA TRP A 329 13.90 -7.65 10.24
C TRP A 329 15.34 -8.13 10.45
N LEU A 330 16.19 -7.33 11.09
CA LEU A 330 17.56 -7.74 11.42
C LEU A 330 17.58 -8.99 12.30
N ARG A 331 16.71 -9.06 13.31
CA ARG A 331 16.59 -10.25 14.18
C ARG A 331 16.14 -11.49 13.42
N SER A 332 15.22 -11.37 12.47
CA SER A 332 14.75 -12.51 11.67
C SER A 332 15.84 -13.04 10.73
N MET A 333 16.69 -12.16 10.21
CA MET A 333 17.86 -12.55 9.43
C MET A 333 18.90 -13.28 10.27
N LEU A 334 19.23 -12.74 11.45
CA LEU A 334 20.29 -13.28 12.33
C LEU A 334 19.86 -14.58 13.02
N GLY A 335 18.59 -14.71 13.42
CA GLY A 335 18.06 -15.89 14.11
C GLY A 335 17.94 -17.16 13.25
N SER A 336 18.19 -17.06 11.94
CA SER A 336 18.11 -18.19 11.01
C SER A 336 19.41 -18.96 10.82
N ARG A 337 20.49 -18.57 11.52
CA ARG A 337 21.72 -19.37 11.66
C ARG A 337 21.62 -20.32 12.86
N ARG A 338 20.74 -21.32 12.79
CA ARG A 338 20.92 -22.55 13.57
C ARG A 338 21.53 -23.59 12.64
N THR A 339 22.82 -23.82 12.83
CA THR A 339 23.63 -24.88 12.22
C THR A 339 22.92 -26.23 12.44
N PRO A 340 22.83 -27.11 11.43
CA PRO A 340 22.53 -28.51 11.71
C PRO A 340 23.74 -29.04 12.49
N ALA A 341 23.54 -29.43 13.75
CA ALA A 341 24.52 -30.26 14.44
C ALA A 341 24.49 -31.62 13.75
N GLY A 342 25.39 -31.79 12.78
CA GLY A 342 25.81 -33.10 12.28
C GLY A 342 26.34 -33.93 13.45
N GLY A 343 25.94 -35.20 13.48
CA GLY A 343 26.19 -36.09 14.59
C GLY A 343 27.66 -36.44 14.82
N ARG A 344 27.90 -37.03 15.99
CA ARG A 344 28.61 -38.28 16.25
C ARG A 344 28.61 -38.48 17.78
N GLY A 345 28.26 -39.68 18.18
CA GLY A 345 28.18 -40.17 19.56
C GLY A 345 27.53 -41.53 19.51
#